data_AF-A0A0A5I1R3-F1
#
_entry.id   AF-A0A0A5I1R3-F1
#
_cell.length_a   1.000
_cell.length_b   1.000
_cell.length_c   1.000
_cell.angle_alpha   90.00
_cell.angle_beta   90.00
_cell.angle_gamma   90.00
#
_symmetry.space_group_name_H-M   'P 1'
#
loop_
_entity.id
_entity.type
_entity.pdbx_description
1 polymer ?
#
loop_
_entity_poly.entity_id
_entity_poly.type
_entity_poly.pdbx_seq_one_letter_code
_entity_poly.pdbx_strand_id
1 'polypeptide(L)'
;MNKTTITVYGAEQRCASCVNAPGSKETYEWLEAAISRKYDSSDLQFQYIDIFTPPEQEEHQYFTQKILDDEYFYPLVVVNGEVVGEGNPRLKTVYRALESEGIQPTG
;
A
#
# COMPACT_ATOMS: atom_id res chain seq x y z
N MET A 1 -12.47 15.02 -9.71
CA MET A 1 -12.65 13.65 -9.19
C MET A 1 -11.37 13.32 -8.45
N ASN A 2 -11.45 13.00 -7.17
CA ASN A 2 -10.26 12.57 -6.41
C ASN A 2 -10.10 11.07 -6.65
N LYS A 3 -8.92 10.65 -7.11
CA LYS A 3 -8.61 9.24 -7.27
C LYS A 3 -8.37 8.60 -5.91
N THR A 4 -8.79 7.35 -5.74
CA THR A 4 -8.41 6.57 -4.57
C THR A 4 -6.96 6.12 -4.73
N THR A 5 -6.12 6.50 -3.77
CA THR A 5 -4.68 6.23 -3.82
C THR A 5 -4.35 5.03 -2.95
N ILE A 6 -3.68 4.04 -3.55
CA ILE A 6 -3.12 2.87 -2.89
C ILE A 6 -1.61 3.06 -2.83
N THR A 7 -1.09 3.23 -1.62
CA THR A 7 0.34 3.45 -1.37
C THR A 7 0.94 2.26 -0.67
N VAL A 8 2.03 1.72 -1.23
CA VAL A 8 2.85 0.69 -0.59
C VAL A 8 4.15 1.33 -0.12
N TYR A 9 4.32 1.40 1.20
CA TYR A 9 5.56 1.83 1.82
C TYR A 9 6.44 0.62 2.08
N GLY A 10 7.71 0.71 1.69
CA GLY A 10 8.70 -0.28 2.10
C GLY A 10 10.08 0.03 1.59
N ALA A 11 10.94 -0.97 1.62
CA ALA A 11 12.31 -0.88 1.11
C ALA A 11 12.64 -2.07 0.19
N GLU A 12 13.75 -1.93 -0.53
CA GLU A 12 14.36 -3.05 -1.26
C GLU A 12 14.87 -4.15 -0.32
N GLN A 13 15.39 -3.76 0.83
CA GLN A 13 15.79 -4.68 1.89
C GLN A 13 14.56 -5.35 2.49
N ARG A 14 14.64 -6.63 2.85
CA ARG A 14 13.53 -7.30 3.54
C ARG A 14 13.36 -6.76 4.95
N CYS A 15 12.11 -6.65 5.40
CA CYS A 15 11.80 -6.34 6.79
C CYS A 15 12.35 -7.44 7.71
N ALA A 16 13.17 -7.03 8.69
CA ALA A 16 13.80 -7.94 9.65
C ALA A 16 12.77 -8.75 10.45
N SER A 17 11.60 -8.16 10.70
CA SER A 17 10.49 -8.79 11.44
C SER A 17 9.61 -9.68 10.55
N CYS A 18 9.74 -9.60 9.22
CA CYS A 18 8.85 -10.25 8.25
C CYS A 18 9.62 -11.15 7.27
N VAL A 19 10.58 -11.94 7.74
CA VAL A 19 11.50 -12.72 6.87
C VAL A 19 10.85 -13.65 5.85
N ASN A 20 9.62 -14.12 6.12
CA ASN A 20 8.84 -15.01 5.25
C ASN A 20 7.79 -14.27 4.40
N ALA A 21 7.68 -12.95 4.53
CA ALA A 21 6.76 -12.13 3.77
C ALA A 21 7.34 -11.77 2.39
N PRO A 22 6.48 -11.44 1.41
CA PRO A 22 6.93 -10.93 0.10
C PRO A 22 7.73 -9.62 0.24
N GLY A 23 8.60 -9.34 -0.74
CA GLY A 23 9.27 -8.05 -0.81
C GLY A 23 8.30 -6.90 -1.05
N SER A 24 8.71 -5.68 -0.70
CA SER A 24 7.84 -4.50 -0.81
C SER A 24 7.47 -4.17 -2.25
N LYS A 25 8.46 -4.23 -3.17
CA LYS A 25 8.24 -4.03 -4.60
C LYS A 25 7.34 -5.11 -5.19
N GLU A 26 7.59 -6.38 -4.87
CA GLU A 26 6.74 -7.49 -5.32
C GLU A 26 5.29 -7.34 -4.85
N THR A 27 5.10 -6.88 -3.60
CA THR A 27 3.78 -6.60 -3.04
C THR A 27 3.06 -5.48 -3.79
N TYR A 28 3.77 -4.40 -4.12
CA TYR A 28 3.24 -3.31 -4.94
C TYR A 28 2.76 -3.81 -6.31
N GLU A 29 3.63 -4.49 -7.06
CA GLU A 29 3.33 -4.99 -8.41
C GLU A 29 2.16 -6.00 -8.40
N TRP A 30 2.14 -6.87 -7.39
CA TRP A 30 1.05 -7.82 -7.21
C TRP A 30 -0.29 -7.13 -6.95
N LEU A 31 -0.33 -6.14 -6.05
CA LEU A 31 -1.55 -5.39 -5.75
C LEU A 31 -2.04 -4.60 -6.96
N GLU A 32 -1.16 -3.87 -7.64
CA GLU A 32 -1.47 -3.11 -8.85
C GLU A 32 -2.09 -4.01 -9.91
N ALA A 33 -1.46 -5.15 -10.20
CA ALA A 33 -1.95 -6.09 -11.20
C ALA A 33 -3.26 -6.78 -10.78
N ALA A 34 -3.44 -7.12 -9.51
CA ALA A 34 -4.67 -7.77 -9.03
C ALA A 34 -5.86 -6.81 -9.03
N ILE A 35 -5.67 -5.58 -8.54
CA ILE A 35 -6.71 -4.56 -8.43
C ILE A 35 -7.11 -4.06 -9.82
N SER A 36 -6.14 -3.79 -10.71
CA SER A 36 -6.41 -3.33 -12.08
C SER A 36 -7.15 -4.35 -12.95
N ARG A 37 -7.20 -5.63 -12.54
CA ARG A 37 -8.03 -6.67 -13.17
C ARG A 37 -9.48 -6.68 -12.71
N LYS A 38 -9.77 -6.12 -11.53
CA LYS A 38 -11.10 -6.18 -10.89
C LYS A 38 -11.83 -4.85 -10.92
N TYR A 39 -11.12 -3.72 -10.95
CA TYR A 39 -11.68 -2.38 -10.86
C TYR A 39 -11.23 -1.52 -12.04
N ASP A 40 -11.98 -0.46 -12.36
CA ASP A 40 -11.55 0.54 -13.33
C ASP A 40 -10.34 1.30 -12.78
N SER A 41 -9.24 1.28 -13.52
CA SER A 41 -8.00 1.97 -13.15
C SER A 41 -8.09 3.49 -13.32
N SER A 42 -9.12 4.00 -13.99
CA SER A 42 -9.31 5.45 -14.19
C SER A 42 -9.48 6.21 -12.86
N ASP A 43 -10.13 5.61 -11.87
CA ASP A 43 -10.40 6.15 -10.53
C ASP A 43 -9.32 5.79 -9.49
N LEU A 44 -8.30 5.04 -9.88
CA LEU A 44 -7.26 4.53 -8.99
C LEU A 44 -5.91 5.16 -9.27
N GLN A 45 -5.11 5.28 -8.22
CA GLN A 45 -3.70 5.67 -8.29
C GLN A 45 -2.88 4.71 -7.43
N PHE A 46 -1.77 4.22 -7.97
CA PHE A 46 -0.82 3.38 -7.24
C PHE A 46 0.48 4.13 -7.00
N GLN A 47 1.02 3.98 -5.79
CA GLN A 47 2.29 4.58 -5.40
C GLN A 47 3.15 3.59 -4.62
N TYR A 48 4.45 3.59 -4.90
CA TYR A 48 5.45 2.95 -4.07
C TYR A 48 6.32 4.04 -3.43
N ILE A 49 6.49 3.97 -2.11
CA ILE A 49 7.32 4.91 -1.35
C ILE A 49 8.44 4.13 -0.68
N ASP A 50 9.69 4.55 -0.95
CA ASP A 50 10.85 4.06 -0.22
C ASP A 50 10.90 4.70 1.16
N ILE A 51 10.87 3.88 2.21
CA ILE A 51 10.85 4.35 3.61
C ILE A 51 12.12 5.09 4.02
N PHE A 52 13.23 4.91 3.31
CA PHE A 52 14.50 5.58 3.59
C PHE A 52 14.68 6.88 2.81
N THR A 53 13.89 7.09 1.77
CA THR A 53 13.91 8.30 0.92
C THR A 53 12.49 8.78 0.60
N PRO A 54 11.65 9.06 1.64
CA PRO A 54 10.29 9.53 1.41
C PRO A 54 10.25 10.93 0.77
N PRO A 55 9.23 11.22 -0.05
CA PRO A 55 8.95 12.58 -0.50
C PRO A 55 8.50 13.49 0.66
N GLU A 56 8.61 14.82 0.50
CA GLU A 56 8.37 15.81 1.56
C GLU A 56 6.90 15.94 2.03
N GLN A 57 5.96 15.21 1.43
CA GLN A 57 4.55 15.30 1.78
C GLN A 57 4.31 14.72 3.19
N GLU A 58 3.53 15.42 4.02
CA GLU A 58 3.33 15.09 5.44
C GLU A 58 2.85 13.66 5.67
N GLU A 59 1.92 13.17 4.85
CA GLU A 59 1.39 11.80 4.95
C GLU A 59 2.51 10.76 4.79
N HIS A 60 3.38 10.95 3.79
CA HIS A 60 4.46 10.03 3.52
C HIS A 60 5.48 10.05 4.66
N GLN A 61 5.87 11.24 5.12
CA GLN A 61 6.76 11.39 6.29
C GLN A 61 6.20 10.70 7.54
N TYR A 62 4.89 10.85 7.78
CA TYR A 62 4.21 10.21 8.91
C TYR A 62 4.33 8.69 8.86
N PHE A 63 3.93 8.05 7.75
CA PHE A 63 3.96 6.60 7.66
C PHE A 63 5.39 6.04 7.65
N THR A 64 6.33 6.68 6.97
CA THR A 64 7.72 6.23 6.98
C THR A 64 8.34 6.34 8.35
N GLN A 65 8.08 7.42 9.09
CA GLN A 65 8.58 7.57 10.45
C GLN A 65 8.01 6.47 11.37
N LYS A 66 6.71 6.17 11.27
CA LYS A 66 6.09 5.08 12.03
C LYS A 66 6.68 3.70 11.73
N ILE A 67 7.08 3.45 10.49
CA ILE A 67 7.76 2.21 10.12
C ILE A 67 9.18 2.17 10.72
N LEU A 68 9.92 3.29 10.65
CA LEU A 68 11.28 3.39 11.19
C LEU A 68 11.31 3.33 12.73
N ASP A 69 10.23 3.76 13.39
CA ASP A 69 10.03 3.66 14.84
C ASP A 69 9.48 2.29 15.28
N ASP A 70 9.46 1.30 14.37
CA ASP A 70 8.95 -0.06 14.59
C ASP A 70 7.45 -0.11 15.03
N GLU A 71 6.67 0.95 14.80
CA GLU A 71 5.23 0.98 15.06
C GLU A 71 4.43 0.24 13.98
N TYR A 72 4.96 0.18 12.75
CA TYR A 72 4.42 -0.60 11.64
C TYR A 72 5.49 -1.44 10.96
N PHE A 73 5.09 -2.57 10.40
CA PHE A 73 5.95 -3.39 9.56
C PHE A 73 5.78 -3.05 8.08
N TYR A 74 6.85 -3.26 7.30
CA TYR A 74 6.78 -3.12 5.85
C TYR A 74 6.88 -4.48 5.12
N PRO A 75 6.26 -4.64 3.94
CA PRO A 75 5.46 -3.63 3.22
C PRO A 75 4.19 -3.21 3.96
N LEU A 76 3.99 -1.91 4.09
CA LEU A 76 2.79 -1.29 4.67
C LEU A 76 1.92 -0.81 3.52
N VAL A 77 0.65 -1.21 3.51
CA VAL A 77 -0.33 -0.84 2.49
C VAL A 77 -1.31 0.15 3.10
N VAL A 78 -1.42 1.31 2.48
CA VAL A 78 -2.30 2.41 2.88
C VAL A 78 -3.24 2.75 1.73
N VAL A 79 -4.52 2.97 2.02
CA VAL A 79 -5.54 3.40 1.07
C VAL A 79 -6.14 4.70 1.58
N ASN A 80 -5.98 5.81 0.83
CA ASN A 80 -6.45 7.15 1.23
C ASN A 80 -6.12 7.52 2.69
N GLY A 81 -4.89 7.23 3.15
CA GLY A 81 -4.44 7.51 4.51
C GLY A 81 -4.88 6.48 5.58
N GLU A 82 -5.61 5.42 5.23
CA GLU A 82 -5.95 4.32 6.14
C GLU A 82 -5.02 3.11 5.93
N VAL A 83 -4.44 2.59 7.02
CA VAL A 83 -3.64 1.36 6.98
C VAL A 83 -4.54 0.14 6.79
N VAL A 84 -4.35 -0.61 5.70
CA VAL A 84 -5.19 -1.77 5.34
C VAL A 84 -4.46 -3.12 5.45
N GLY A 85 -3.14 -3.09 5.65
CA GLY A 85 -2.33 -4.28 5.90
C GLY A 85 -0.83 -3.98 5.97
N GLU A 86 -0.09 -4.85 6.64
CA GLU A 86 1.35 -4.72 6.82
C GLU A 86 2.04 -6.09 6.77
N GLY A 87 3.33 -6.12 6.39
CA GLY A 87 4.14 -7.33 6.27
C GLY A 87 3.66 -8.29 5.18
N ASN A 88 2.58 -9.02 5.45
CA ASN A 88 1.91 -9.90 4.49
C ASN A 88 0.46 -9.45 4.25
N PRO A 89 0.26 -8.34 3.52
CA PRO A 89 -1.07 -7.77 3.30
C PRO A 89 -1.98 -8.73 2.53
N ARG A 90 -3.26 -8.76 2.90
CA ARG A 90 -4.24 -9.65 2.27
C ARG A 90 -5.03 -8.88 1.22
N LEU A 91 -5.09 -9.39 0.00
CA LEU A 91 -5.85 -8.77 -1.10
C LEU A 91 -7.32 -8.46 -0.73
N LYS A 92 -7.94 -9.34 0.08
CA LYS A 92 -9.32 -9.16 0.56
C LYS A 92 -9.49 -7.91 1.44
N THR A 93 -8.49 -7.52 2.24
CA THR A 93 -8.62 -6.30 3.08
C THR A 93 -8.53 -5.05 2.23
N VAL A 94 -7.65 -5.04 1.23
CA VAL A 94 -7.52 -3.94 0.27
C VAL A 94 -8.79 -3.78 -0.55
N TYR A 95 -9.38 -4.86 -1.06
CA TYR A 95 -10.67 -4.80 -1.77
C TYR A 95 -11.79 -4.19 -0.93
N ARG A 96 -11.89 -4.57 0.35
CA ARG A 96 -12.90 -4.01 1.24
C ARG A 96 -12.70 -2.51 1.48
N ALA A 97 -11.45 -2.05 1.58
CA ALA A 97 -11.15 -0.64 1.71
C ALA A 97 -11.56 0.14 0.45
N LEU A 98 -11.18 -0.35 -0.74
CA LEU A 98 -11.59 0.26 -2.02
C LEU A 98 -13.12 0.32 -2.17
N GLU A 99 -13.82 -0.76 -1.82
CA GLU A 99 -15.29 -0.80 -1.89
C GLU A 99 -15.94 0.15 -0.87
N SER A 100 -15.30 0.39 0.28
CA SER A 100 -15.76 1.38 1.27
C SER A 100 -15.55 2.82 0.82
N GLU A 101 -14.52 3.07 -0.01
CA GLU A 101 -14.30 4.33 -0.73
C GLU A 101 -15.25 4.50 -1.93
N GLY A 102 -16.15 3.54 -2.16
CA GLY A 102 -17.13 3.58 -3.24
C GLY A 102 -16.63 3.02 -4.58
N ILE A 103 -15.39 2.52 -4.65
CA ILE A 103 -14.87 1.88 -5.87
C ILE A 103 -15.57 0.54 -6.10
N GLN A 104 -16.27 0.42 -7.23
CA GLN A 104 -17.02 -0.78 -7.57
C GLN A 104 -16.25 -1.67 -8.57
N PRO A 105 -16.33 -3.01 -8.43
CA PRO A 105 -15.77 -3.91 -9.42
C PRO A 105 -16.42 -3.71 -10.81
N THR A 106 -15.64 -3.80 -11.88
CA THR A 106 -16.10 -3.60 -13.28
C THR A 106 -16.83 -4.84 -13.86
N GLY A 107 -17.47 -5.63 -13.00
CA GLY A 107 -18.12 -6.90 -13.35
C GLY A 107 -19.48 -6.78 -14.02
#